data_AF-A0A535KX59-F1
#
_entry.id   AF-A0A535KX59-F1
#
_cell.length_a   1.000
_cell.length_b   1.000
_cell.length_c   1.000
_cell.angle_alpha   90.00
_cell.angle_beta   90.00
_cell.angle_gamma   90.00
#
_symmetry.space_group_name_H-M   'P 1'
#
loop_
_entity.id
_entity.type
_entity.pdbx_description
1 polymer ?
#
loop_
_entity_poly.entity_id
_entity_poly.type
_entity_poly.pdbx_seq_one_letter_code
_entity_poly.pdbx_strand_id
1 'polypeptide(L)'
;MKDRKLLGSQRPPQTPGPANRDRNSLPWGSLEQQVVRMQKQIFQASQRGDKQAVHTLQQRLMESEAARLLAVRRVAEENQGKNTAGVDGVKSLGPRERLAMASAIHPKYWNYQPPMPVRRV
;
A
#
# COMPACT_ATOMS: atom_id res chain seq x y z
N MET A 1 -17.78 -20.92 -64.91
CA MET A 1 -18.85 -20.88 -63.89
C MET A 1 -18.18 -20.56 -62.56
N LYS A 2 -18.41 -19.36 -62.01
CA LYS A 2 -19.22 -19.13 -60.79
C LYS A 2 -18.54 -19.80 -59.56
N ASP A 3 -17.96 -19.10 -58.57
CA ASP A 3 -18.54 -17.98 -57.83
C ASP A 3 -17.52 -17.12 -57.04
N ARG A 4 -17.93 -15.86 -56.84
CA ARG A 4 -17.40 -14.85 -55.92
C ARG A 4 -17.50 -15.29 -54.45
N LYS A 5 -16.54 -14.87 -53.61
CA LYS A 5 -16.77 -14.11 -52.34
C LYS A 5 -15.41 -13.73 -51.72
N LEU A 6 -15.03 -12.45 -51.81
CA LEU A 6 -15.19 -11.38 -50.81
C LEU A 6 -14.08 -11.34 -49.74
N LEU A 7 -13.39 -10.20 -49.77
CA LEU A 7 -12.39 -9.64 -48.87
C LEU A 7 -12.68 -9.91 -47.38
N GLY A 8 -11.77 -10.62 -46.71
CA GLY A 8 -11.72 -10.72 -45.24
C GLY A 8 -10.51 -9.95 -44.72
N SER A 9 -10.74 -8.75 -44.21
CA SER A 9 -9.76 -7.82 -43.66
C SER A 9 -8.83 -8.47 -42.62
N GLN A 10 -7.54 -8.15 -42.70
CA GLN A 10 -6.56 -8.43 -41.66
C GLN A 10 -7.06 -7.87 -40.33
N ARG A 11 -7.21 -8.71 -39.31
CA ARG A 11 -7.27 -8.23 -37.93
C ARG A 11 -5.82 -8.19 -37.44
N PRO A 12 -5.22 -7.02 -37.17
CA PRO A 12 -3.90 -6.97 -36.54
C PRO A 12 -3.96 -7.72 -35.20
N PRO A 13 -2.85 -8.36 -34.76
CA PRO A 13 -2.79 -9.04 -33.48
C PRO A 13 -3.22 -8.05 -32.39
N GLN A 14 -4.21 -8.47 -31.62
CA GLN A 14 -4.87 -7.64 -30.62
C GLN A 14 -3.83 -7.33 -29.55
N THR A 15 -3.39 -6.07 -29.46
CA THR A 15 -2.62 -5.61 -28.31
C THR A 15 -3.46 -5.88 -27.07
N PRO A 16 -2.95 -6.59 -26.05
CA PRO A 16 -3.67 -6.66 -24.79
C PRO A 16 -3.80 -5.22 -24.27
N GLY A 17 -5.02 -4.69 -24.30
CA GLY A 17 -5.34 -3.41 -23.66
C GLY A 17 -4.99 -3.45 -22.17
N PRO A 18 -4.93 -2.31 -21.47
CA PRO A 18 -4.63 -2.27 -20.04
C PRO A 18 -5.83 -2.83 -19.26
N ALA A 19 -5.96 -4.15 -19.23
CA ALA A 19 -7.02 -4.87 -18.56
C ALA A 19 -6.43 -5.67 -17.41
N ASN A 20 -6.25 -4.98 -16.28
CA ASN A 20 -6.42 -5.62 -14.97
C ASN A 20 -6.80 -4.56 -13.92
N ARG A 21 -8.02 -4.02 -14.02
CA ARG A 21 -8.63 -3.23 -12.95
C ARG A 21 -9.42 -4.15 -12.03
N ASP A 22 -8.74 -5.01 -11.29
CA ASP A 22 -9.32 -5.73 -10.16
C ASP A 22 -8.28 -5.88 -9.04
N ARG A 23 -8.15 -4.82 -8.24
CA ARG A 23 -7.33 -4.73 -7.00
C ARG A 23 -8.02 -3.80 -5.99
N ASN A 24 -9.24 -4.19 -5.63
CA ASN A 24 -10.40 -3.38 -5.28
C ASN A 24 -10.23 -2.18 -4.31
N SER A 25 -10.83 -1.06 -4.75
CA SER A 25 -11.30 0.16 -4.07
C SER A 25 -10.38 1.32 -3.70
N LEU A 26 -9.05 1.22 -3.66
CA LEU A 26 -8.20 2.38 -3.28
C LEU A 26 -7.22 2.82 -4.37
N PRO A 27 -6.97 4.14 -4.57
CA PRO A 27 -6.03 4.64 -5.57
C PRO A 27 -4.58 4.50 -5.09
N TRP A 28 -4.07 3.25 -5.04
CA TRP A 28 -2.76 2.90 -4.48
C TRP A 28 -1.60 3.76 -5.00
N GLY A 29 -1.54 4.01 -6.32
CA GLY A 29 -0.48 4.84 -6.90
C GLY A 29 -0.48 6.29 -6.38
N SER A 30 -1.65 6.85 -6.09
CA SER A 30 -1.76 8.20 -5.50
C SER A 30 -1.27 8.21 -4.05
N LEU A 31 -1.63 7.19 -3.27
CA LEU A 31 -1.17 7.02 -1.88
C LEU A 31 0.36 6.88 -1.83
N GLU A 32 0.93 6.08 -2.74
CA GLU A 32 2.38 5.89 -2.86
C GLU A 32 3.10 7.19 -3.21
N GLN A 33 2.59 7.94 -4.19
CA GLN A 33 3.14 9.25 -4.55
C GLN A 33 3.14 10.24 -3.38
N GLN A 34 2.05 10.26 -2.60
CA GLN A 34 1.94 11.12 -1.42
C GLN A 34 3.01 10.77 -0.37
N VAL A 35 3.22 9.48 -0.09
CA VAL A 35 4.25 9.00 0.84
C VAL A 35 5.65 9.31 0.34
N VAL A 36 5.94 9.03 -0.93
CA VAL A 36 7.25 9.31 -1.55
C VAL A 36 7.58 10.81 -1.50
N ARG A 37 6.58 11.68 -1.70
CA ARG A 37 6.78 13.13 -1.57
C ARG A 37 7.19 13.52 -0.15
N MET A 38 6.50 13.01 0.87
CA MET A 38 6.87 13.27 2.27
C MET A 38 8.26 12.73 2.62
N GLN A 39 8.58 11.51 2.16
CA GLN A 39 9.92 10.92 2.36
C GLN A 39 11.02 11.75 1.71
N LYS A 40 10.80 12.28 0.49
CA LYS A 40 11.73 13.22 -0.15
C LYS A 40 11.91 14.50 0.65
N GLN A 41 10.84 15.06 1.21
CA GLN A 41 10.91 16.24 2.07
C GLN A 41 11.70 15.97 3.35
N ILE A 42 11.49 14.82 3.99
CA ILE A 42 12.28 14.38 5.16
C ILE A 42 13.76 14.28 4.79
N PHE A 43 14.08 13.65 3.66
CA PHE A 43 15.45 13.52 3.18
C PHE A 43 16.12 14.88 2.93
N GLN A 44 15.41 15.81 2.30
CA GLN A 44 15.92 17.17 2.07
C GLN A 44 16.10 17.96 3.38
N ALA A 45 15.16 17.86 4.32
CA ALA A 45 15.28 18.49 5.64
C ALA A 45 16.47 17.93 6.44
N SER A 46 16.66 16.60 6.38
CA SER A 46 17.77 15.92 7.01
C SER A 46 19.12 16.36 6.42
N GLN A 47 19.22 16.52 5.10
CA GLN A 47 20.45 17.03 4.46
C GLN A 47 20.81 18.46 4.88
N ARG A 48 19.81 19.29 5.18
CA ARG A 48 20.03 20.66 5.70
C ARG A 48 20.35 20.70 7.20
N GLY A 49 20.31 19.57 7.90
CA GLY A 49 20.51 19.51 9.35
C GLY A 49 19.33 20.01 10.18
N ASP A 50 18.17 20.25 9.57
CA ASP A 50 16.97 20.76 10.24
C ASP A 50 16.21 19.62 10.94
N LYS A 51 16.68 19.29 12.16
CA LYS A 51 16.12 18.19 12.97
C LYS A 51 14.67 18.42 13.36
N GLN A 52 14.27 19.67 13.58
CA GLN A 52 12.89 20.00 13.97
C GLN A 52 11.94 19.74 12.80
N ALA A 53 12.29 20.20 11.59
CA ALA A 53 11.50 19.91 10.40
C ALA A 53 11.43 18.42 10.09
N VAL A 54 12.53 17.67 10.27
CA VAL A 54 12.53 16.20 10.12
C VAL A 54 11.50 15.57 11.07
N HIS A 55 11.53 15.94 12.35
CA HIS A 55 10.62 15.37 13.34
C HIS A 55 9.15 15.68 13.02
N THR A 56 8.83 16.93 12.68
CA THR A 56 7.47 17.33 12.29
C THR A 56 6.99 16.59 11.05
N LEU A 57 7.85 16.43 10.03
CA LEU A 57 7.51 15.69 8.81
C LEU A 57 7.33 14.19 9.07
N GLN A 58 8.14 13.60 9.95
CA GLN A 58 7.97 12.20 10.38
C GLN A 58 6.65 12.00 11.12
N GLN A 59 6.29 12.88 12.05
CA GLN A 59 5.00 12.84 12.73
C GLN A 59 3.84 12.89 11.73
N ARG A 60 3.88 13.85 10.80
CA ARG A 60 2.85 13.97 9.75
C ARG A 60 2.77 12.74 8.85
N LEU A 61 3.91 12.13 8.52
CA LEU A 61 3.96 10.89 7.75
C LEU A 61 3.27 9.74 8.51
N MET A 62 3.51 9.61 9.81
CA MET A 62 2.92 8.55 10.64
C MET A 62 1.41 8.73 10.85
N GLU A 63 0.92 9.97 10.91
CA GLU A 63 -0.51 10.27 11.00
C GLU A 63 -1.26 10.04 9.67
N SER A 64 -0.55 10.19 8.54
CA SER A 64 -1.12 10.06 7.21
C SER A 64 -1.82 8.70 7.01
N GLU A 65 -3.08 8.76 6.56
CA GLU A 65 -3.84 7.57 6.20
C GLU A 65 -3.18 6.79 5.05
N ALA A 66 -2.61 7.50 4.06
CA ALA A 66 -1.90 6.89 2.93
C ALA A 66 -0.73 6.01 3.40
N ALA A 67 0.07 6.51 4.35
CA ALA A 67 1.20 5.75 4.90
C ALA A 67 0.72 4.51 5.69
N ARG A 68 -0.34 4.67 6.50
CA ARG A 68 -0.90 3.56 7.29
C ARG A 68 -1.52 2.47 6.42
N LEU A 69 -2.27 2.84 5.38
CA LEU A 69 -2.84 1.89 4.43
C LEU A 69 -1.76 1.10 3.67
N LEU A 70 -0.69 1.77 3.23
CA LEU A 70 0.44 1.11 2.58
C LEU A 70 1.19 0.18 3.53
N ALA A 71 1.37 0.57 4.79
CA ALA A 71 1.98 -0.28 5.81
C ALA A 71 1.16 -1.56 6.04
N VAL A 72 -0.17 -1.43 6.22
CA VAL A 72 -1.07 -2.59 6.40
C VAL A 72 -1.06 -3.48 5.16
N ARG A 73 -1.09 -2.91 3.96
CA ARG A 73 -1.01 -3.69 2.71
C ARG A 73 0.28 -4.50 2.64
N ARG A 74 1.42 -3.89 2.96
CA ARG A 74 2.72 -4.57 2.96
C ARG A 74 2.73 -5.75 3.94
N VAL A 75 2.24 -5.54 5.16
CA VAL A 75 2.19 -6.58 6.20
C VAL A 75 1.20 -7.70 5.87
N ALA A 76 0.00 -7.36 5.40
CA ALA A 76 -1.08 -8.31 5.18
C ALA A 76 -0.99 -9.05 3.83
N GLU A 77 -0.41 -8.45 2.79
CA GLU A 77 -0.42 -9.00 1.42
C GLU A 77 0.97 -9.38 0.88
N GLU A 78 2.00 -8.58 1.18
CA GLU A 78 3.31 -8.69 0.50
C GLU A 78 4.33 -9.47 1.33
N ASN A 79 4.25 -9.40 2.65
CA ASN A 79 5.17 -10.12 3.53
C ASN A 79 5.04 -11.64 3.37
N GLN A 80 6.18 -12.33 3.27
CA GLN A 80 6.25 -13.80 3.12
C GLN A 80 5.55 -14.54 4.27
N GLY A 81 5.54 -13.95 5.48
CA GLY A 81 4.90 -14.48 6.68
C GLY A 81 3.39 -14.22 6.80
N LYS A 82 2.71 -13.64 5.81
CA LYS A 82 1.28 -13.22 5.89
C LYS A 82 0.26 -14.30 6.27
N ASN A 83 0.63 -15.58 6.07
CA ASN A 83 -0.21 -16.73 6.41
C ASN A 83 0.12 -17.32 7.79
N THR A 84 1.18 -16.83 8.44
CA THR A 84 1.59 -17.26 9.78
C THR A 84 1.02 -16.27 10.78
N ALA A 85 0.22 -16.76 11.74
CA ALA A 85 -0.26 -15.93 12.83
C ALA A 85 0.92 -15.45 13.67
N GLY A 86 1.02 -14.12 13.85
CA GLY A 86 2.01 -13.49 14.72
C GLY A 86 1.69 -13.66 16.21
N VAL A 87 2.35 -12.89 17.06
CA VAL A 87 2.08 -12.84 18.51
C VAL A 87 0.64 -12.39 18.80
N ASP A 88 0.10 -11.58 17.90
CA ASP A 88 -1.25 -11.05 17.81
C ASP A 88 -2.30 -12.06 17.29
N GLY A 89 -1.89 -13.24 16.83
CA GLY A 89 -2.82 -14.30 16.42
C GLY A 89 -3.58 -14.03 15.11
N VAL A 90 -3.42 -12.84 14.52
CA VAL A 90 -4.12 -12.39 13.31
C VAL A 90 -3.44 -12.98 12.06
N LYS A 91 -4.25 -13.53 11.15
CA LYS A 91 -3.82 -14.07 9.83
C LYS A 91 -4.89 -13.84 8.78
N SER A 92 -4.49 -13.76 7.51
CA SER A 92 -5.40 -13.74 6.36
C SER A 92 -6.51 -12.67 6.44
N LEU A 93 -6.12 -11.39 6.60
CA LEU A 93 -7.04 -10.25 6.75
C LEU A 93 -7.85 -9.98 5.47
N GLY A 94 -9.16 -9.81 5.62
CA GLY A 94 -10.07 -9.32 4.58
C GLY A 94 -9.96 -7.79 4.35
N PRO A 95 -10.51 -7.25 3.25
CA PRO A 95 -10.38 -5.82 2.93
C PRO A 95 -10.89 -4.85 4.01
N ARG A 96 -12.02 -5.18 4.67
CA ARG A 96 -12.59 -4.35 5.75
C ARG A 96 -11.73 -4.36 7.01
N GLU A 97 -11.18 -5.51 7.35
CA GLU A 97 -10.32 -5.67 8.52
C GLU A 97 -9.00 -4.90 8.34
N ARG A 98 -8.50 -4.79 7.11
CA ARG A 98 -7.31 -3.96 6.79
C ARG A 98 -7.57 -2.48 7.00
N LEU A 99 -8.74 -1.97 6.64
CA LEU A 99 -9.12 -0.57 6.89
C LEU A 99 -9.24 -0.30 8.40
N ALA A 100 -9.84 -1.25 9.13
CA ALA A 100 -9.90 -1.18 10.59
C ALA A 100 -8.50 -1.20 11.21
N MET A 101 -7.60 -2.07 10.72
CA MET A 101 -6.21 -2.14 11.18
C MET A 101 -5.45 -0.83 10.89
N ALA A 102 -5.61 -0.25 9.70
CA ALA A 102 -4.99 1.04 9.36
C ALA A 102 -5.45 2.18 10.29
N SER A 103 -6.69 2.11 10.76
CA SER A 103 -7.25 3.04 11.74
C SER A 103 -6.72 2.78 13.15
N ALA A 104 -6.59 1.51 13.54
CA ALA A 104 -6.07 1.10 14.84
C ALA A 104 -4.60 1.49 15.06
N ILE A 105 -3.75 1.38 14.03
CA ILE A 105 -2.31 1.72 14.13
C ILE A 105 -2.01 3.23 14.17
N HIS A 106 -3.04 4.09 14.22
CA HIS A 106 -2.85 5.53 14.28
C HIS A 106 -2.06 5.92 15.56
N PRO A 107 -1.04 6.80 15.49
CA PRO A 107 -0.20 7.17 16.64
C PRO A 107 -0.97 7.62 17.88
N LYS A 108 -2.11 8.31 17.70
CA LYS A 108 -3.13 8.61 18.73
C LYS A 108 -3.44 7.43 19.68
N TYR A 109 -3.39 6.18 19.21
CA TYR A 109 -3.74 5.00 19.99
C TYR A 109 -2.54 4.27 20.61
N TRP A 110 -1.30 4.71 20.40
CA TRP A 110 -0.10 4.03 20.92
C TRP A 110 -0.09 3.86 22.44
N ASN A 111 -0.64 4.82 23.18
CA ASN A 111 -0.73 4.73 24.65
C ASN A 111 -1.75 3.67 25.13
N TYR A 112 -2.68 3.27 24.28
CA TYR A 112 -3.73 2.30 24.59
C TYR A 112 -3.42 0.89 24.04
N GLN A 113 -2.41 0.78 23.19
CA GLN A 113 -2.00 -0.46 22.53
C GLN A 113 -0.48 -0.62 22.69
N PRO A 114 0.00 -1.02 23.88
CA PRO A 114 1.42 -1.23 24.08
C PRO A 114 1.90 -2.36 23.16
N PRO A 115 3.09 -2.24 22.55
CA PRO A 115 3.64 -3.28 21.70
C PRO A 115 3.87 -4.54 22.53
N MET A 116 3.46 -5.69 21.99
CA MET A 116 3.73 -6.97 22.63
C MET A 116 5.20 -7.36 22.45
N PRO A 117 5.84 -7.94 23.49
CA PRO A 117 7.22 -8.37 23.39
C PRO A 117 7.35 -9.48 22.34
N VAL A 118 8.41 -9.40 21.55
CA VAL A 118 8.74 -10.45 20.58
C VAL A 118 9.00 -11.76 21.34
N ARG A 119 8.37 -12.86 20.89
CA ARG A 119 8.64 -14.19 21.42
C ARG A 119 10.09 -14.56 21.08
N ARG A 120 10.95 -14.61 22.11
CA ARG A 120 12.30 -15.15 21.98
C ARG A 120 12.18 -16.67 21.82
N VAL A 121 12.82 -17.21 20.79
CA VAL A 121 12.93 -18.65 20.51
C VAL A 121 14.38 -19.05 20.75
#